data_AF-A0A5S8ZPL3-F1
#
_entry.id   AF-A0A5S8ZPL3-F1
#
_cell.length_a   1.000
_cell.length_b   1.000
_cell.length_c   1.000
_cell.angle_alpha   90.00
_cell.angle_beta   90.00
_cell.angle_gamma   90.00
#
_symmetry.space_group_name_H-M   'P 1'
#
loop_
_entity.id
_entity.type
_entity.pdbx_description
1 polymer ?
#
loop_
_entity_poly.entity_id
_entity_poly.type
_entity_poly.pdbx_seq_one_letter_code
_entity_poly.pdbx_strand_id
1 'polypeptide(L)'
;HYQEYERGIPVAHLKVIGDTDKTGTITRFKPDPEIFKETTEYEFDTLATRMRELAFLNRNIKLTIEDKREHKQKKEFPYEGGIKSYVEHLNRSKQPIHEEPVYVEGSKDGIQVEVALQYNEGYTNHIYSFTN
;
A
#
# COMPACT_ATOMS: atom_id res chain seq x y z
N HIS A 1 -1.31 24.89 -5.10
CA HIS A 1 -2.78 25.05 -5.00
C HIS A 1 -3.28 24.46 -3.69
N TYR A 2 -4.40 24.95 -3.14
CA TYR A 2 -5.03 24.43 -1.91
C TYR A 2 -6.55 24.58 -1.97
N GLN A 3 -7.25 23.57 -1.45
CA GLN A 3 -8.69 23.59 -1.26
C GLN A 3 -9.08 22.77 -0.01
N GLU A 4 -10.06 23.27 0.73
CA GLU A 4 -10.60 22.65 1.93
C GLU A 4 -12.05 22.22 1.70
N TYR A 5 -12.41 21.10 2.33
CA TYR A 5 -13.73 20.48 2.22
C TYR A 5 -14.24 20.14 3.62
N GLU A 6 -15.52 20.40 3.86
CA GLU A 6 -16.25 19.95 5.05
C GLU A 6 -17.37 19.02 4.61
N ARG A 7 -17.32 17.76 5.04
CA ARG A 7 -18.30 16.72 4.67
C ARG A 7 -18.57 16.65 3.15
N GLY A 8 -17.50 16.83 2.36
CA GLY A 8 -17.56 16.79 0.89
C GLY A 8 -17.92 18.11 0.21
N ILE A 9 -18.29 19.14 0.96
CA ILE A 9 -18.65 20.46 0.43
C ILE A 9 -17.40 21.36 0.43
N PRO A 10 -17.02 21.97 -0.71
CA PRO A 10 -15.89 22.88 -0.76
C PRO A 10 -16.18 24.15 0.06
N VAL A 11 -15.29 24.48 0.99
CA VAL A 11 -15.40 25.69 1.84
C VAL A 11 -15.09 26.95 1.02
N ALA A 12 -14.24 26.82 0.01
CA ALA A 12 -13.91 27.87 -0.94
C ALA A 12 -13.48 27.28 -2.29
N HIS A 13 -13.41 28.13 -3.32
CA HIS A 13 -12.77 27.80 -4.59
C HIS A 13 -11.29 27.46 -4.41
N LEU A 14 -10.74 26.67 -5.33
CA LEU A 14 -9.32 26.31 -5.38
C LEU A 14 -8.46 27.58 -5.41
N LYS A 15 -7.50 27.69 -4.48
CA LYS A 15 -6.60 28.84 -4.36
C LYS A 15 -5.18 28.49 -4.80
N VAL A 16 -4.54 29.38 -5.54
CA VAL A 16 -3.08 29.39 -5.70
C VAL A 16 -2.49 29.95 -4.39
N ILE A 17 -1.54 29.24 -3.79
CA ILE A 17 -0.97 29.60 -2.47
C ILE A 17 0.54 29.91 -2.52
N GLY A 18 1.12 29.88 -3.71
CA GLY A 18 2.56 30.08 -3.94
C GLY A 18 3.08 29.24 -5.09
N ASP A 19 4.34 29.47 -5.43
CA ASP A 19 5.06 28.81 -6.51
C ASP A 19 5.93 27.66 -5.99
N THR A 20 6.18 26.67 -6.84
CA THR A 20 7.07 25.54 -6.53
C THR A 20 7.57 24.87 -7.81
N ASP A 21 8.79 24.34 -7.78
CA ASP A 21 9.35 23.50 -8.85
C ASP A 21 8.96 22.02 -8.70
N LYS A 22 8.12 21.68 -7.70
CA LYS A 22 7.69 20.31 -7.40
C LYS A 22 6.30 20.03 -7.94
N THR A 23 6.07 18.79 -8.34
CA THR A 23 4.75 18.29 -8.76
C THR A 23 4.25 17.24 -7.77
N GLY A 24 2.96 17.27 -7.46
CA GLY A 24 2.33 16.25 -6.62
C GLY A 24 1.01 16.71 -6.02
N THR A 25 0.35 15.79 -5.34
CA THR A 25 -0.93 16.03 -4.67
C THR A 25 -0.81 15.60 -3.21
N ILE A 26 -1.27 16.45 -2.30
CA ILE A 26 -1.37 16.12 -0.88
C ILE A 26 -2.84 16.12 -0.50
N THR A 27 -3.32 14.98 -0.04
CA THR A 27 -4.67 14.83 0.51
C THR A 27 -4.56 14.57 2.01
N ARG A 28 -5.26 15.38 2.80
CA ARG A 28 -5.40 15.20 4.25
C ARG A 28 -6.88 15.22 4.58
N PHE A 29 -7.34 14.22 5.32
CA PHE A 29 -8.74 14.13 5.73
C PHE A 29 -8.83 13.75 7.21
N LYS A 30 -9.98 14.08 7.81
CA LYS A 30 -10.37 13.67 9.16
C LYS A 30 -11.62 12.80 9.03
N PRO A 31 -11.68 11.61 9.64
CA PRO A 31 -12.85 10.76 9.56
C PRO A 31 -14.03 11.39 10.32
N ASP A 32 -15.24 11.23 9.79
CA ASP A 32 -16.46 11.78 10.39
C ASP A 32 -17.00 10.84 11.49
N PRO A 33 -17.06 11.26 12.77
CA PRO A 33 -17.58 10.44 13.86
C PRO A 33 -19.10 10.18 13.74
N GLU A 34 -19.81 10.90 12.88
CA GLU A 34 -21.20 10.57 12.57
C GLU A 34 -21.32 9.33 11.69
N ILE A 35 -20.31 9.04 10.87
CA ILE A 35 -20.26 7.89 9.96
C ILE A 35 -19.54 6.71 10.65
N PHE A 36 -18.34 6.96 11.17
CA PHE A 36 -17.52 5.94 11.82
C PHE A 36 -17.84 5.87 13.32
N LYS A 37 -18.77 4.97 13.68
CA LYS A 37 -19.27 4.85 15.06
C LYS A 37 -18.35 4.05 15.99
N GLU A 38 -17.61 3.08 15.46
CA GLU A 38 -16.77 2.19 16.26
C GLU A 38 -15.45 2.84 16.65
N THR A 39 -14.76 3.47 15.70
CA THR A 39 -13.50 4.17 15.94
C THR A 39 -13.21 5.19 14.85
N THR A 40 -12.58 6.30 15.23
CA THR A 40 -11.95 7.27 14.32
C THR A 40 -10.43 7.22 14.40
N GLU A 41 -9.89 6.33 15.22
CA GLU A 41 -8.45 6.18 15.43
C GLU A 41 -7.85 5.24 14.38
N TYR A 42 -6.77 5.70 13.75
CA TYR A 42 -6.04 4.90 12.78
C TYR A 42 -5.05 3.96 13.47
N GLU A 43 -5.12 2.68 13.10
CA GLU A 43 -4.16 1.67 13.53
C GLU A 43 -2.95 1.64 12.58
N PHE A 44 -1.77 1.93 13.13
CA PHE A 44 -0.55 2.06 12.34
C PHE A 44 -0.17 0.74 11.63
N ASP A 45 -0.26 -0.40 12.31
CA ASP A 45 0.18 -1.68 11.74
C ASP A 45 -0.73 -2.18 10.62
N THR A 46 -2.03 -1.92 10.70
CA THR A 46 -2.97 -2.17 9.60
C THR A 46 -2.60 -1.37 8.35
N LEU A 47 -2.35 -0.06 8.49
CA LEU A 47 -1.91 0.80 7.38
C LEU A 47 -0.53 0.41 6.86
N ALA A 48 0.42 0.11 7.75
CA ALA A 48 1.78 -0.28 7.39
C ALA A 48 1.80 -1.62 6.65
N THR A 49 0.92 -2.55 7.00
CA THR A 49 0.75 -3.82 6.27
C THR A 49 0.28 -3.54 4.85
N ARG A 50 -0.77 -2.72 4.68
CA ARG A 50 -1.26 -2.36 3.34
C ARG A 50 -0.23 -1.61 2.49
N MET A 51 0.51 -0.68 3.09
CA MET A 51 1.60 0.04 2.41
C MET A 51 2.72 -0.90 1.96
N ARG A 52 3.05 -1.92 2.77
CA ARG A 52 4.05 -2.95 2.41
C ARG A 52 3.59 -3.77 1.21
N GLU A 53 2.33 -4.22 1.19
CA GLU A 53 1.74 -4.94 0.05
C GLU A 53 1.82 -4.11 -1.22
N LEU A 54 1.40 -2.84 -1.16
CA LEU A 54 1.45 -1.93 -2.31
C LEU A 54 2.87 -1.72 -2.84
N ALA A 55 3.87 -1.65 -1.96
CA ALA A 55 5.26 -1.51 -2.35
C ALA A 55 5.80 -2.75 -3.07
N PHE A 56 5.31 -3.96 -2.74
CA PHE A 56 5.67 -5.15 -3.51
C PHE A 56 4.95 -5.21 -4.87
N LEU A 57 3.68 -4.78 -4.93
CA LEU A 57 2.88 -4.83 -6.16
C LEU A 57 3.34 -3.80 -7.19
N ASN A 58 3.93 -2.69 -6.74
CA ASN A 58 4.38 -1.60 -7.59
C ASN A 58 5.90 -1.51 -7.50
N ARG A 59 6.60 -2.08 -8.48
CA ARG A 59 8.05 -1.96 -8.55
C ARG A 59 8.45 -0.49 -8.68
N ASN A 60 9.61 -0.14 -8.09
CA ASN A 60 10.25 1.16 -8.22
C ASN A 60 9.49 2.36 -7.61
N ILE A 61 8.52 2.12 -6.72
CA ILE A 61 7.94 3.21 -5.92
C ILE A 61 8.54 3.22 -4.52
N LYS A 62 8.83 4.42 -4.00
CA LYS A 62 9.19 4.61 -2.60
C LYS A 62 7.92 4.93 -1.80
N LEU A 63 7.49 4.00 -0.96
CA LEU A 63 6.42 4.24 0.01
C LEU A 63 6.99 4.47 1.41
N THR A 64 6.44 5.46 2.09
CA THR A 64 6.78 5.80 3.48
C THR A 64 5.50 6.02 4.28
N ILE A 65 5.48 5.53 5.52
CA ILE A 65 4.42 5.81 6.49
C ILE A 65 5.03 6.37 7.77
N GLU A 66 4.40 7.41 8.32
CA GLU A 66 4.84 8.09 9.53
C GLU A 66 3.64 8.32 10.45
N ASP A 67 3.73 7.84 11.69
CA ASP A 67 2.85 8.18 12.79
C ASP A 67 3.41 9.40 13.55
N LYS A 68 2.61 10.46 13.62
CA LYS A 68 2.99 11.73 14.28
C LYS A 68 2.46 11.87 15.71
N ARG A 69 1.84 10.82 16.28
CA ARG A 69 1.44 10.74 17.70
C ARG A 69 2.69 10.58 18.60
N GLU A 70 2.49 10.43 19.91
CA GLU A 70 3.58 10.44 20.90
C GLU A 70 4.64 9.35 20.65
N HIS A 71 4.21 8.14 20.27
CA HIS A 71 5.11 7.07 19.87
C HIS A 71 5.40 7.13 18.37
N LYS A 72 6.18 8.14 17.96
CA LYS A 72 6.54 8.36 16.55
C LYS A 72 7.11 7.08 15.93
N GLN A 73 6.40 6.55 14.95
CA GLN A 73 6.84 5.39 14.17
C GLN A 73 6.99 5.80 12.72
N LYS A 74 8.11 5.45 12.10
CA LYS A 74 8.33 5.65 10.67
C LYS A 74 8.80 4.35 10.04
N LYS A 75 8.17 3.94 8.93
CA LYS A 75 8.58 2.79 8.13
C LYS A 75 8.75 3.23 6.67
N GLU A 76 9.76 2.69 6.02
CA GLU A 76 10.01 2.84 4.58
C GLU A 76 9.96 1.46 3.94
N PHE A 77 9.45 1.37 2.71
CA PHE A 77 9.24 0.11 1.99
C PHE A 77 9.95 0.12 0.62
N PRO A 78 11.30 0.01 0.58
CA PRO A 78 12.06 0.01 -0.67
C PRO A 78 12.14 -1.42 -1.24
N TYR A 79 11.04 -1.96 -1.74
CA TYR A 79 11.03 -3.31 -2.32
C TYR A 79 11.16 -3.23 -3.85
N GLU A 80 12.21 -3.83 -4.38
CA GLU A 80 12.48 -3.88 -5.83
C GLU A 80 12.08 -5.23 -6.44
N GLY A 81 12.04 -6.31 -5.66
CA GLY A 81 11.81 -7.69 -6.13
C GLY A 81 10.36 -8.05 -6.48
N GLY A 82 9.45 -7.07 -6.51
CA GLY A 82 8.07 -7.25 -6.97
C GLY A 82 7.28 -8.29 -6.18
N ILE A 83 6.36 -8.98 -6.86
CA ILE A 83 5.51 -10.01 -6.22
C ILE A 83 6.28 -11.28 -5.85
N LYS A 84 7.47 -11.53 -6.42
CA LYS A 84 8.35 -12.64 -5.98
C LYS A 84 8.77 -12.42 -4.51
N SER A 85 9.27 -11.23 -4.19
CA SER A 85 9.62 -10.87 -2.81
C SER A 85 8.41 -10.74 -1.89
N TYR A 86 7.21 -10.47 -2.43
CA TYR A 86 5.99 -10.54 -1.64
C TYR A 86 5.71 -11.96 -1.16
N VAL A 87 5.84 -12.96 -2.03
CA VAL A 87 5.64 -14.37 -1.68
C VAL A 87 6.67 -14.83 -0.65
N GLU A 88 7.94 -14.44 -0.80
CA GLU A 88 8.99 -14.68 0.21
C GLU A 88 8.61 -14.06 1.56
N HIS A 89 8.10 -12.82 1.54
CA HIS A 89 7.64 -12.14 2.74
C HIS A 89 6.47 -12.86 3.42
N LEU A 90 5.50 -13.35 2.65
CA LEU A 90 4.35 -14.10 3.16
C LEU A 90 4.75 -15.44 3.77
N ASN A 91 5.79 -16.07 3.23
CA ASN A 91 6.30 -17.35 3.71
C ASN A 91 7.40 -17.23 4.79
N ARG A 92 7.85 -16.02 5.16
CA ARG A 92 8.96 -15.81 6.11
C ARG A 92 8.78 -16.48 7.49
N SER A 93 7.54 -16.70 7.90
CA SER A 93 7.18 -17.35 9.18
C SER A 93 6.62 -18.75 8.98
N LYS A 94 6.78 -19.32 7.78
CA LYS A 94 6.35 -20.68 7.40
C LYS A 94 7.58 -21.53 7.07
N GLN A 95 7.36 -22.79 6.69
CA GLN A 95 8.40 -23.70 6.20
C GLN A 95 8.19 -23.95 4.70
N PRO A 96 8.84 -23.16 3.81
CA PRO A 96 8.79 -23.39 2.36
C PRO A 96 9.37 -24.76 2.01
N ILE A 97 8.77 -25.45 1.05
CA ILE A 97 9.27 -26.77 0.58
C ILE A 97 10.26 -26.66 -0.59
N HIS A 98 10.40 -25.45 -1.14
CA HIS A 98 11.39 -25.12 -2.17
C HIS A 98 11.94 -23.71 -1.91
N GLU A 99 13.22 -23.52 -2.22
CA GLU A 99 13.98 -22.33 -1.82
C GLU A 99 13.46 -21.05 -2.47
N GLU A 100 13.35 -21.03 -3.80
CA GLU A 100 12.88 -19.85 -4.53
C GLU A 100 11.40 -19.96 -4.91
N PRO A 101 10.61 -18.87 -4.80
CA PRO A 101 9.29 -18.82 -5.40
C PRO A 101 9.35 -18.95 -6.92
N VAL A 102 8.37 -19.66 -7.47
CA VAL A 102 8.11 -19.70 -8.90
C VAL A 102 7.56 -18.34 -9.31
N TYR A 103 8.11 -17.76 -10.38
CA TYR A 103 7.71 -16.48 -10.93
C TYR A 103 7.50 -16.58 -12.44
N VAL A 104 6.39 -16.05 -12.93
CA VAL A 104 6.06 -16.03 -14.36
C VAL A 104 5.42 -14.69 -14.70
N GLU A 105 5.84 -14.09 -15.80
CA GLU A 105 5.22 -12.89 -16.36
C GLU A 105 4.91 -13.11 -17.85
N GLY A 106 3.87 -12.45 -18.33
CA GLY A 106 3.49 -12.49 -19.73
C GLY A 106 2.50 -11.39 -20.09
N SER A 107 2.37 -11.13 -21.38
CA SER A 107 1.35 -10.24 -21.89
C SER A 107 0.68 -10.85 -23.11
N LYS A 108 -0.62 -10.63 -23.23
CA LYS A 108 -1.41 -11.06 -24.40
C LYS A 108 -2.60 -10.12 -24.58
N ASP A 109 -2.87 -9.71 -25.82
CA ASP A 109 -4.00 -8.86 -26.18
C ASP A 109 -4.08 -7.56 -25.34
N GLY A 110 -2.92 -6.99 -25.00
CA GLY A 110 -2.80 -5.77 -24.18
C GLY A 110 -2.98 -6.00 -22.68
N ILE A 111 -3.24 -7.23 -22.23
CA ILE A 111 -3.36 -7.60 -20.82
C ILE A 111 -2.01 -8.12 -20.34
N GLN A 112 -1.46 -7.51 -19.29
CA GLN A 112 -0.26 -7.98 -18.60
C GLN A 112 -0.66 -8.83 -17.40
N VAL A 113 0.00 -9.98 -17.23
CA VAL A 113 -0.22 -10.90 -16.12
C VAL A 113 1.12 -11.24 -15.48
N GLU A 114 1.16 -11.16 -14.16
CA GLU A 114 2.31 -11.51 -13.32
C GLU A 114 1.84 -12.48 -12.24
N VAL A 115 2.54 -13.60 -12.06
CA VAL A 115 2.20 -14.64 -11.07
C VAL A 115 3.46 -15.05 -10.31
N ALA A 116 3.39 -15.01 -8.98
CA ALA A 116 4.37 -15.65 -8.10
C ALA A 116 3.68 -16.63 -7.15
N LEU A 117 4.30 -17.78 -6.91
CA LEU A 117 3.78 -18.78 -5.98
C LEU A 117 4.92 -19.55 -5.30
N GLN A 118 4.68 -19.99 -4.07
CA GLN A 118 5.59 -20.85 -3.33
C GLN A 118 4.80 -21.71 -2.34
N TYR A 119 5.07 -23.00 -2.36
CA TYR A 119 4.48 -23.96 -1.43
C TYR A 119 5.21 -23.96 -0.09
N ASN A 120 4.46 -24.25 0.97
CA ASN A 120 4.96 -24.47 2.32
C ASN A 120 4.29 -25.72 2.93
N GLU A 121 4.82 -26.23 4.04
CA GLU A 121 4.31 -27.44 4.73
C GLU A 121 2.91 -27.27 5.35
N GLY A 122 2.34 -26.07 5.33
CA GLY A 122 1.03 -25.78 5.87
C GLY A 122 -0.12 -26.35 5.03
N TYR A 123 -1.29 -26.48 5.65
CA TYR A 123 -2.50 -26.99 5.00
C TYR A 123 -3.46 -25.89 4.50
N THR A 124 -3.10 -24.62 4.72
CA THR A 124 -3.95 -23.48 4.37
C THR A 124 -3.55 -22.90 3.02
N ASN A 125 -4.54 -22.76 2.14
CA ASN A 125 -4.38 -22.10 0.86
C ASN A 125 -4.62 -20.60 1.00
N HIS A 126 -3.67 -19.79 0.54
CA HIS A 126 -3.83 -18.34 0.43
C HIS A 126 -3.60 -17.93 -1.03
N ILE A 127 -4.61 -17.31 -1.64
CA ILE A 127 -4.55 -16.77 -3.01
C ILE A 127 -4.85 -15.29 -2.92
N TYR A 128 -3.95 -14.46 -3.46
CA TYR A 128 -4.08 -13.00 -3.49
C TYR A 128 -4.15 -12.56 -4.95
N SER A 129 -5.26 -11.95 -5.34
CA SER A 129 -5.50 -11.47 -6.71
C SER A 129 -5.58 -9.95 -6.73
N PHE A 130 -4.94 -9.34 -7.72
CA PHE A 130 -4.89 -7.90 -7.90
C PHE A 130 -5.22 -7.54 -9.35
N THR A 131 -5.92 -6.43 -9.55
CA THR A 131 -6.18 -5.82 -10.86
C THR A 131 -6.11 -4.30 -10.71
N ASN A 132 -5.58 -3.64 -11.74
CA ASN A 132 -5.67 -2.20 -11.90
C ASN A 132 -6.87 -1.83 -12.77
#